data_AF-A0A535PHK8-F1
#
_entry.id   AF-A0A535PHK8-F1
#
_cell.length_a   1.000
_cell.length_b   1.000
_cell.length_c   1.000
_cell.angle_alpha   90.00
_cell.angle_beta   90.00
_cell.angle_gamma   90.00
#
_symmetry.space_group_name_H-M   'P 1'
#
loop_
_entity.id
_entity.type
_entity.pdbx_description
1 polymer ?
#
loop_
_entity_poly.entity_id
_entity_poly.type
_entity_poly.pdbx_seq_one_letter_code
_entity_poly.pdbx_strand_id
1 'polypeptide(L)'
;GSTLWRLGHEIEVESKSLGWDGHFVSVAGPGFDHAGLKLPLVGDYQPDNAALAVAAAHTLDQVSDEAVREGLAQTSWPGRLQLIAMHPRVVLDGGHNPAAMTKSGISLRRLIGSERLVTVFAMLSERDPAQLLAALRTLGPGAAVFTEPVSAGGHAVSAQKLAAMFGGHAEAILDPLSALERAKALAGPDGNVLVCGSLYLVGEILASEHEVQ
;
A
#
# COMPACT_ATOMS: atom_id res chain seq x y z
N GLY A 1 -30.24 12.81 16.60
CA GLY A 1 -29.63 12.29 15.36
C GLY A 1 -28.14 12.20 15.61
N SER A 2 -27.47 11.17 15.08
CA SER A 2 -26.00 11.13 15.14
C SER A 2 -25.43 12.27 14.29
N THR A 3 -24.40 12.92 14.79
CA THR A 3 -23.65 13.93 14.04
C THR A 3 -22.91 13.24 12.90
N LEU A 4 -23.04 13.74 11.67
CA LEU A 4 -22.30 13.28 10.51
C LEU A 4 -21.32 14.38 10.09
N TRP A 5 -20.03 14.06 10.06
CA TRP A 5 -18.99 14.92 9.51
C TRP A 5 -18.41 14.29 8.25
N ARG A 6 -18.19 15.11 7.23
CA ARG A 6 -17.69 14.68 5.93
C ARG A 6 -16.36 15.37 5.64
N LEU A 7 -15.41 14.59 5.14
CA LEU A 7 -14.16 15.11 4.61
C LEU A 7 -14.43 16.03 3.40
N GLY A 8 -13.78 17.18 3.38
CA GLY A 8 -14.00 18.24 2.40
C GLY A 8 -15.21 19.15 2.68
N HIS A 9 -15.89 18.95 3.79
CA HIS A 9 -16.98 19.82 4.25
C HIS A 9 -16.77 20.22 5.71
N GLU A 10 -17.18 19.36 6.65
CA GLU A 10 -16.99 19.63 8.07
C GLU A 10 -15.56 19.33 8.52
N ILE A 11 -14.87 18.39 7.85
CA ILE A 11 -13.48 18.06 8.13
C ILE A 11 -12.63 18.55 6.98
N GLU A 12 -11.62 19.36 7.28
CA GLU A 12 -10.64 19.85 6.33
C GLU A 12 -9.28 19.21 6.61
N VAL A 13 -8.55 18.91 5.54
CA VAL A 13 -7.19 18.37 5.63
C VAL A 13 -6.29 19.07 4.64
N GLU A 14 -5.14 19.51 5.14
CA GLU A 14 -4.01 19.95 4.32
C GLU A 14 -2.85 18.99 4.56
N SER A 15 -2.06 18.73 3.53
CA SER A 15 -0.88 17.88 3.69
C SER A 15 0.28 18.32 2.83
N LYS A 16 1.48 18.02 3.33
CA LYS A 16 2.75 18.14 2.62
C LYS A 16 3.42 16.78 2.62
N SER A 17 3.60 16.20 1.43
CA SER A 17 4.37 14.96 1.27
C SER A 17 5.85 15.18 1.61
N LEU A 18 6.43 14.19 2.27
CA LEU A 18 7.86 14.06 2.57
C LEU A 18 8.49 12.90 1.77
N GLY A 19 7.83 12.46 0.69
CA GLY A 19 8.26 11.30 -0.08
C GLY A 19 8.11 10.01 0.71
N TRP A 20 9.22 9.30 0.91
CA TRP A 20 9.24 8.03 1.65
C TRP A 20 9.09 8.19 3.16
N ASP A 21 9.27 9.41 3.69
CA ASP A 21 9.15 9.71 5.13
C ASP A 21 7.69 10.02 5.57
N GLY A 22 6.72 9.85 4.66
CA GLY A 22 5.30 10.09 4.92
C GLY A 22 4.89 11.54 4.66
N HIS A 23 4.14 12.15 5.59
CA HIS A 23 3.54 13.46 5.42
C HIS A 23 3.62 14.30 6.70
N PHE A 24 3.60 15.62 6.53
CA PHE A 24 3.00 16.51 7.52
C PHE A 24 1.55 16.76 7.16
N VAL A 25 0.65 16.71 8.14
CA VAL A 25 -0.78 16.93 7.95
C VAL A 25 -1.29 17.99 8.94
N SER A 26 -2.23 18.80 8.49
CA SER A 26 -3.05 19.67 9.33
C SER A 26 -4.50 19.27 9.15
N VAL A 27 -5.23 19.12 10.24
CA VAL A 27 -6.60 18.59 10.25
C VAL A 27 -7.46 19.49 11.13
N ALA A 28 -8.54 20.00 10.57
CA ALA A 28 -9.49 20.85 11.27
C ALA A 28 -10.92 20.30 11.13
N GLY A 29 -11.74 20.56 12.14
CA GLY A 29 -13.15 20.20 12.13
C GLY A 29 -13.93 20.85 13.28
N PRO A 30 -15.19 20.45 13.52
CA PRO A 30 -16.02 21.12 14.51
C PRO A 30 -15.47 20.91 15.93
N GLY A 31 -14.88 21.97 16.50
CA GLY A 31 -14.36 21.97 17.87
C GLY A 31 -12.89 21.54 18.01
N PHE A 32 -12.17 21.31 16.92
CA PHE A 32 -10.74 20.99 16.96
C PHE A 32 -9.99 21.53 15.73
N ASP A 33 -8.71 21.83 15.92
CA ASP A 33 -7.78 22.24 14.87
C ASP A 33 -6.38 21.81 15.28
N HIS A 34 -5.78 20.92 14.49
CA HIS A 34 -4.46 20.36 14.73
C HIS A 34 -3.55 20.60 13.53
N ALA A 35 -2.46 21.31 13.73
CA ALA A 35 -1.52 21.66 12.68
C ALA A 35 -0.16 20.96 12.82
N GLY A 36 0.48 20.68 11.68
CA GLY A 36 1.85 20.18 11.64
C GLY A 36 2.02 18.83 12.32
N LEU A 37 1.04 17.95 12.18
CA LEU A 37 1.07 16.58 12.70
C LEU A 37 1.96 15.72 11.80
N LYS A 38 2.85 14.92 12.39
CA LYS A 38 3.67 13.97 11.63
C LYS A 38 2.88 12.70 11.38
N LEU A 39 2.84 12.25 10.13
CA LEU A 39 2.21 11.00 9.71
C LEU A 39 3.24 10.14 8.95
N PRO A 40 3.81 9.10 9.55
CA PRO A 40 4.84 8.26 8.93
C PRO A 40 4.26 7.19 7.98
N LEU A 41 3.13 7.48 7.33
CA LEU A 41 2.50 6.59 6.36
C LEU A 41 2.66 7.17 4.96
N VAL A 42 3.11 6.34 4.02
CA VAL A 42 3.25 6.72 2.60
C VAL A 42 1.93 6.54 1.86
N GLY A 43 1.64 7.46 0.94
CA GLY A 43 0.50 7.38 0.02
C GLY A 43 -0.40 8.60 0.14
N ASP A 44 -0.81 9.16 -1.01
CA ASP A 44 -1.51 10.46 -1.03
C ASP A 44 -2.93 10.40 -0.45
N TYR A 45 -3.44 9.20 -0.19
CA TYR A 45 -4.72 8.96 0.48
C TYR A 45 -4.58 8.82 2.01
N GLN A 46 -3.36 8.74 2.55
CA GLN A 46 -3.15 8.60 3.99
C GLN A 46 -3.49 9.86 4.79
N PRO A 47 -3.26 11.11 4.29
CA PRO A 47 -3.74 12.30 4.96
C PRO A 47 -5.26 12.30 5.18
N ASP A 48 -6.03 11.88 4.17
CA ASP A 48 -7.49 11.75 4.27
C ASP A 48 -7.89 10.73 5.35
N ASN A 49 -7.21 9.57 5.38
CA ASN A 49 -7.43 8.55 6.41
C ASN A 49 -7.10 9.07 7.82
N ALA A 50 -5.99 9.81 7.96
CA ALA A 50 -5.59 10.40 9.23
C ALA A 50 -6.60 11.46 9.69
N ALA A 51 -7.09 12.31 8.78
CA ALA A 51 -8.10 13.30 9.08
C ALA A 51 -9.41 12.67 9.59
N LEU A 52 -9.86 11.60 8.93
CA LEU A 52 -11.02 10.84 9.37
C LEU A 52 -10.80 10.18 10.74
N ALA A 53 -9.60 9.66 11.01
CA ALA A 53 -9.28 9.07 12.31
C ALA A 53 -9.26 10.11 13.44
N VAL A 54 -8.67 11.28 13.19
CA VAL A 54 -8.66 12.42 14.15
C VAL A 54 -10.09 12.88 14.43
N ALA A 55 -10.90 13.08 13.40
CA ALA A 55 -12.29 13.47 13.55
C ALA A 55 -13.12 12.42 14.30
N ALA A 56 -12.89 11.13 14.04
CA ALA A 56 -13.53 10.03 14.77
C ALA A 56 -13.13 10.06 16.25
N ALA A 57 -11.85 10.31 16.57
CA ALA A 57 -11.38 10.40 17.95
C ALA A 57 -12.09 11.54 18.71
N HIS A 58 -12.21 12.73 18.10
CA HIS A 58 -12.95 13.87 18.66
C HIS A 58 -14.47 13.66 18.77
N THR A 59 -15.02 12.76 17.96
CA THR A 59 -16.45 12.38 18.07
C THR A 59 -16.68 11.45 19.25
N LEU A 60 -15.68 10.63 19.60
CA LEU A 60 -15.76 9.65 20.67
C LEU A 60 -15.45 10.25 22.04
N ASP A 61 -14.48 11.16 22.13
CA ASP A 61 -14.09 11.80 23.38
C ASP A 61 -13.38 13.16 23.14
N GLN A 62 -13.12 13.91 24.21
CA GLN A 62 -12.22 15.05 24.16
C GLN A 62 -10.77 14.57 24.08
N VAL A 63 -10.09 14.86 22.96
CA VAL A 63 -8.71 14.47 22.72
C VAL A 63 -7.82 15.71 22.71
N SER A 64 -6.68 15.66 23.42
CA SER A 64 -5.71 16.76 23.43
C SER A 64 -4.90 16.80 22.13
N ASP A 65 -4.33 17.98 21.80
CA ASP A 65 -3.37 18.10 20.69
C ASP A 65 -2.20 17.12 20.82
N GLU A 66 -1.67 16.98 22.03
CA GLU A 66 -0.56 16.06 22.30
C GLU A 66 -0.94 14.61 22.00
N ALA A 67 -2.11 14.15 22.44
CA ALA A 67 -2.56 12.79 22.18
C ALA A 67 -2.76 12.52 20.67
N VAL A 68 -3.29 13.49 19.92
CA VAL A 68 -3.39 13.38 18.45
C VAL A 68 -2.01 13.32 17.80
N ARG A 69 -1.10 14.21 18.23
CA ARG A 69 0.27 14.30 17.71
C ARG A 69 1.07 13.04 17.96
N GLU A 70 1.08 12.54 19.19
CA GLU A 70 1.74 11.29 19.56
C GLU A 70 1.13 10.09 18.82
N GLY A 71 -0.21 9.99 18.79
CA GLY A 71 -0.91 8.89 18.13
C GLY A 71 -0.60 8.78 16.65
N LEU A 72 -0.64 9.90 15.92
CA LEU A 72 -0.29 9.92 14.49
C LEU A 72 1.21 9.67 14.27
N ALA A 73 2.08 10.27 15.09
CA ALA A 73 3.52 10.11 14.93
C ALA A 73 4.01 8.67 15.17
N GLN A 74 3.29 7.89 16.00
CA GLN A 74 3.59 6.49 16.31
C GLN A 74 2.82 5.50 15.41
N THR A 75 1.98 5.98 14.50
CA THR A 75 1.16 5.10 13.66
C THR A 75 2.03 4.22 12.76
N SER A 76 1.83 2.91 12.82
CA SER A 76 2.41 1.94 11.91
C SER A 76 1.29 1.14 11.26
N TRP A 77 1.34 0.97 9.94
CA TRP A 77 0.34 0.21 9.19
C TRP A 77 1.02 -0.79 8.24
N PRO A 78 1.31 -2.01 8.72
CA PRO A 78 1.97 -3.02 7.91
C PRO A 78 1.19 -3.30 6.61
N GLY A 79 1.91 -3.34 5.49
CA GLY A 79 1.32 -3.63 4.19
C GLY A 79 0.51 -2.50 3.54
N ARG A 80 0.77 -1.24 3.88
CA ARG A 80 0.16 -0.06 3.22
C ARG A 80 1.25 0.84 2.63
N LEU A 81 1.55 0.65 1.35
CA LEU A 81 2.71 1.23 0.66
C LEU A 81 3.98 1.25 1.53
N GLN A 82 4.22 0.14 2.25
CA GLN A 82 5.29 0.03 3.23
C GLN A 82 6.60 -0.30 2.52
N LEU A 83 7.60 0.57 2.65
CA LEU A 83 8.97 0.32 2.18
C LEU A 83 9.70 -0.59 3.17
N ILE A 84 10.23 -1.73 2.69
CA ILE A 84 10.94 -2.72 3.53
C ILE A 84 12.40 -2.94 3.13
N ALA A 85 12.81 -2.49 1.94
CA ALA A 85 14.21 -2.55 1.49
C ALA A 85 14.52 -1.39 0.53
N MET A 86 15.80 -1.05 0.34
CA MET A 86 16.26 0.10 -0.47
C MET A 86 16.97 -0.27 -1.78
N HIS A 87 17.62 -1.44 -1.86
CA HIS A 87 18.45 -1.82 -3.01
C HIS A 87 18.22 -3.28 -3.45
N PRO A 88 17.24 -3.55 -4.35
CA PRO A 88 16.23 -2.61 -4.87
C PRO A 88 15.25 -2.15 -3.80
N ARG A 89 14.48 -1.09 -4.11
CA ARG A 89 13.36 -0.71 -3.25
C ARG A 89 12.32 -1.81 -3.27
N VAL A 90 11.89 -2.29 -2.11
CA VAL A 90 10.79 -3.27 -2.01
C VAL A 90 9.66 -2.64 -1.22
N VAL A 91 8.49 -2.54 -1.86
CA VAL A 91 7.29 -1.91 -1.32
C VAL A 91 6.19 -2.95 -1.21
N LEU A 92 5.51 -3.00 -0.06
CA LEU A 92 4.38 -3.88 0.20
C LEU A 92 3.07 -3.09 0.20
N ASP A 93 2.07 -3.58 -0.54
CA ASP A 93 0.71 -3.02 -0.47
C ASP A 93 -0.37 -4.09 -0.55
N GLY A 94 -1.22 -4.14 0.48
CA GLY A 94 -2.34 -5.09 0.58
C GLY A 94 -3.57 -4.70 -0.25
N GLY A 95 -3.46 -3.74 -1.16
CA GLY A 95 -4.51 -3.39 -2.11
C GLY A 95 -4.87 -4.60 -2.98
N HIS A 96 -6.09 -5.09 -2.85
CA HIS A 96 -6.60 -6.30 -3.51
C HIS A 96 -7.90 -6.05 -4.28
N ASN A 97 -8.23 -4.78 -4.50
CA ASN A 97 -9.32 -4.34 -5.36
C ASN A 97 -8.80 -3.28 -6.36
N PRO A 98 -9.45 -3.10 -7.52
CA PRO A 98 -8.94 -2.23 -8.58
C PRO A 98 -8.75 -0.77 -8.14
N ALA A 99 -9.67 -0.24 -7.32
CA ALA A 99 -9.59 1.14 -6.85
C ALA A 99 -8.41 1.36 -5.90
N ALA A 100 -8.19 0.44 -4.95
CA ALA A 100 -7.06 0.48 -4.04
C ALA A 100 -5.73 0.34 -4.80
N MET A 101 -5.60 -0.65 -5.68
CA MET A 101 -4.39 -0.83 -6.49
C MET A 101 -4.07 0.39 -7.35
N THR A 102 -5.09 1.01 -7.94
CA THR A 102 -4.90 2.23 -8.74
C THR A 102 -4.41 3.39 -7.86
N LYS A 103 -5.02 3.62 -6.69
CA LYS A 103 -4.60 4.69 -5.77
C LYS A 103 -3.18 4.46 -5.23
N SER A 104 -2.88 3.25 -4.76
CA SER A 104 -1.54 2.86 -4.30
C SER A 104 -0.51 3.00 -5.42
N GLY A 105 -0.89 2.58 -6.62
CA GLY A 105 -0.11 2.68 -7.83
C GLY A 105 0.27 4.10 -8.24
N ILE A 106 -0.71 5.01 -8.26
CA ILE A 106 -0.50 6.43 -8.55
C ILE A 106 0.47 7.03 -7.51
N SER A 107 0.26 6.73 -6.24
CA SER A 107 1.12 7.22 -5.15
C SER A 107 2.56 6.70 -5.31
N LEU A 108 2.73 5.40 -5.58
CA LEU A 108 4.05 4.81 -5.83
C LEU A 108 4.72 5.47 -7.05
N ARG A 109 3.98 5.67 -8.15
CA ARG A 109 4.52 6.31 -9.36
C ARG A 109 4.94 7.77 -9.14
N ARG A 110 4.31 8.51 -8.23
CA ARG A 110 4.77 9.84 -7.84
C ARG A 110 6.11 9.80 -7.11
N LEU A 111 6.38 8.74 -6.34
CA LEU A 111 7.64 8.57 -5.60
C LEU A 111 8.79 8.13 -6.49
N ILE A 112 8.54 7.19 -7.41
CA ILE A 112 9.59 6.56 -8.23
C ILE A 112 9.70 7.14 -9.65
N GLY A 113 8.76 7.99 -10.05
CA GLY A 113 8.68 8.53 -11.41
C GLY A 113 8.67 7.42 -12.48
N SER A 114 9.59 7.53 -13.43
CA SER A 114 9.77 6.58 -14.53
C SER A 114 10.77 5.46 -14.23
N GLU A 115 11.24 5.33 -12.99
CA GLU A 115 12.14 4.24 -12.62
C GLU A 115 11.50 2.87 -12.90
N ARG A 116 12.37 1.86 -13.09
CA ARG A 116 11.95 0.49 -13.39
C ARG A 116 11.14 -0.06 -12.21
N LEU A 117 9.96 -0.59 -12.54
CA LEU A 117 9.06 -1.24 -11.59
C LEU A 117 8.87 -2.70 -12.00
N VAL A 118 9.03 -3.62 -11.06
CA VAL A 118 8.66 -5.03 -11.18
C VAL A 118 7.61 -5.33 -10.12
N THR A 119 6.58 -6.10 -10.45
CA THR A 119 5.52 -6.44 -9.49
C THR A 119 5.59 -7.90 -9.09
N VAL A 120 5.43 -8.20 -7.80
CA VAL A 120 5.06 -9.53 -7.31
C VAL A 120 3.58 -9.49 -6.99
N PHE A 121 2.79 -10.35 -7.63
CA PHE A 121 1.34 -10.28 -7.55
C PHE A 121 0.71 -11.63 -7.25
N ALA A 122 -0.24 -11.63 -6.33
CA ALA A 122 -1.15 -12.74 -6.09
C ALA A 122 -2.57 -12.19 -5.90
N MET A 123 -3.58 -13.01 -6.17
CA MET A 123 -4.96 -12.65 -5.88
C MET A 123 -5.78 -13.87 -5.46
N LEU A 124 -6.84 -13.63 -4.70
CA LEU A 124 -7.81 -14.65 -4.31
C LEU A 124 -8.85 -14.89 -5.41
N SER A 125 -9.40 -16.10 -5.44
CA SER A 125 -10.37 -16.56 -6.44
C SER A 125 -11.74 -15.86 -6.38
N GLU A 126 -12.04 -15.15 -5.28
CA GLU A 126 -13.28 -14.39 -5.09
C GLU A 126 -13.34 -13.08 -5.90
N ARG A 127 -12.25 -12.68 -6.55
CA ARG A 127 -12.16 -11.44 -7.31
C ARG A 127 -12.07 -11.71 -8.81
N ASP A 128 -12.53 -10.76 -9.62
CA ASP A 128 -12.39 -10.80 -11.07
C ASP A 128 -10.92 -10.56 -11.48
N PRO A 129 -10.23 -11.56 -12.06
CA PRO A 129 -8.84 -11.40 -12.47
C PRO A 129 -8.67 -10.35 -13.57
N ALA A 130 -9.65 -10.17 -14.47
CA ALA A 130 -9.52 -9.21 -15.56
C ALA A 130 -9.42 -7.77 -15.02
N GLN A 131 -10.21 -7.44 -14.00
CA GLN A 131 -10.20 -6.11 -13.39
C GLN A 131 -8.90 -5.82 -12.62
N LEU A 132 -8.42 -6.79 -11.83
CA LEU A 132 -7.18 -6.61 -11.07
C LEU A 132 -5.95 -6.55 -11.98
N LEU A 133 -5.89 -7.40 -13.01
CA LEU A 133 -4.81 -7.34 -13.99
C LEU A 133 -4.87 -6.06 -14.82
N ALA A 134 -6.05 -5.51 -15.11
CA ALA A 134 -6.17 -4.19 -15.73
C ALA A 134 -5.59 -3.10 -14.82
N ALA A 135 -5.93 -3.11 -13.52
CA ALA A 135 -5.35 -2.18 -12.55
C ALA A 135 -3.82 -2.36 -12.41
N LEU A 136 -3.32 -3.59 -12.45
CA LEU A 136 -1.88 -3.86 -12.42
C LEU A 136 -1.17 -3.30 -13.67
N ARG A 137 -1.81 -3.38 -14.84
CA ARG A 137 -1.28 -2.81 -16.10
C ARG A 137 -1.19 -1.29 -16.08
N THR A 138 -2.11 -0.59 -15.40
CA THR A 138 -2.03 0.89 -15.32
C THR A 138 -0.81 1.37 -14.55
N LEU A 139 -0.21 0.49 -13.74
CA LEU A 139 1.06 0.76 -13.08
C LEU A 139 2.25 0.78 -14.05
N GLY A 140 2.10 0.22 -15.25
CA GLY A 140 3.16 0.10 -16.25
C GLY A 140 4.40 -0.67 -15.76
N PRO A 141 4.27 -1.85 -15.13
CA PRO A 141 5.43 -2.61 -14.69
C PRO A 141 6.25 -3.08 -15.90
N GLY A 142 7.58 -3.05 -15.78
CA GLY A 142 8.50 -3.60 -16.80
C GLY A 142 8.52 -5.13 -16.83
N ALA A 143 8.15 -5.76 -15.71
CA ALA A 143 7.92 -7.20 -15.59
C ALA A 143 6.96 -7.49 -14.43
N ALA A 144 6.27 -8.64 -14.48
CA ALA A 144 5.38 -9.11 -13.42
C ALA A 144 5.70 -10.57 -13.06
N VAL A 145 5.87 -10.84 -11.77
CA VAL A 145 6.01 -12.19 -11.22
C VAL A 145 4.74 -12.53 -10.47
N PHE A 146 4.02 -13.54 -10.93
CA PHE A 146 2.82 -14.06 -10.30
C PHE A 146 3.17 -15.18 -9.35
N THR A 147 2.50 -15.23 -8.19
CA THR A 147 2.80 -16.18 -7.12
C THR A 147 1.54 -16.65 -6.39
N GLU A 148 1.67 -17.66 -5.53
CA GLU A 148 0.56 -18.29 -4.82
C GLU A 148 0.88 -18.36 -3.31
N PRO A 149 0.37 -17.42 -2.50
CA PRO A 149 0.63 -17.40 -1.06
C PRO A 149 0.10 -18.67 -0.39
N VAL A 150 0.96 -19.36 0.36
CA VAL A 150 0.65 -20.63 1.03
C VAL A 150 -0.46 -20.44 2.07
N SER A 151 -0.41 -19.33 2.80
CA SER A 151 -1.39 -18.94 3.82
C SER A 151 -2.78 -18.66 3.28
N ALA A 152 -2.94 -18.50 1.96
CA ALA A 152 -4.26 -18.41 1.32
C ALA A 152 -4.97 -19.76 1.20
N GLY A 153 -4.35 -20.87 1.63
CA GLY A 153 -5.04 -22.16 1.80
C GLY A 153 -5.69 -22.73 0.53
N GLY A 154 -5.10 -22.48 -0.64
CA GLY A 154 -5.65 -22.91 -1.93
C GLY A 154 -6.72 -21.99 -2.53
N HIS A 155 -7.04 -20.87 -1.90
CA HIS A 155 -7.95 -19.85 -2.45
C HIS A 155 -7.27 -18.88 -3.41
N ALA A 156 -5.95 -18.97 -3.59
CA ALA A 156 -5.23 -18.18 -4.58
C ALA A 156 -5.57 -18.63 -6.01
N VAL A 157 -5.64 -17.68 -6.94
CA VAL A 157 -5.70 -17.99 -8.37
C VAL A 157 -4.31 -18.46 -8.83
N SER A 158 -4.26 -19.52 -9.64
CA SER A 158 -3.01 -20.04 -10.20
C SER A 158 -2.12 -18.95 -10.80
N ALA A 159 -0.87 -18.89 -10.37
CA ALA A 159 0.14 -17.98 -10.87
C ALA A 159 0.35 -18.14 -12.37
N GLN A 160 0.36 -19.38 -12.88
CA GLN A 160 0.50 -19.67 -14.31
C GLN A 160 -0.68 -19.12 -15.10
N LYS A 161 -1.90 -19.26 -14.58
CA LYS A 161 -3.10 -18.69 -15.21
C LYS A 161 -3.03 -17.17 -15.26
N LEU A 162 -2.64 -16.51 -14.16
CA LEU A 162 -2.51 -15.06 -14.11
C LEU A 162 -1.41 -14.55 -15.06
N ALA A 163 -0.26 -15.22 -15.09
CA ALA A 163 0.83 -14.88 -16.00
C ALA A 163 0.39 -15.00 -17.48
N ALA A 164 -0.31 -16.07 -17.83
CA ALA A 164 -0.85 -16.26 -19.18
C ALA A 164 -1.89 -15.18 -19.55
N MET A 165 -2.78 -14.80 -18.62
CA MET A 165 -3.76 -13.74 -18.82
C MET A 165 -3.11 -12.34 -18.87
N PHE A 166 -1.99 -12.13 -18.18
CA PHE A 166 -1.27 -10.87 -18.18
C PHE A 166 -0.52 -10.67 -19.51
N GLY A 167 0.17 -11.70 -19.97
CA GLY A 167 1.00 -11.69 -21.19
C GLY A 167 2.29 -10.88 -21.03
N GLY A 168 3.08 -10.78 -22.10
CA GLY A 168 4.31 -9.98 -22.11
C GLY A 168 5.41 -10.54 -21.20
N HIS A 169 6.07 -9.67 -20.44
CA HIS A 169 7.14 -10.03 -19.49
C HIS A 169 6.56 -10.51 -18.14
N ALA A 170 5.72 -11.56 -18.21
CA ALA A 170 5.12 -12.22 -17.05
C ALA A 170 5.80 -13.56 -16.75
N GLU A 171 6.09 -13.80 -15.47
CA GLU A 171 6.61 -15.07 -14.97
C GLU A 171 5.70 -15.60 -13.86
N ALA A 172 5.67 -16.93 -13.68
CA ALA A 172 4.95 -17.58 -12.59
C ALA A 172 5.94 -18.31 -11.70
N ILE A 173 6.02 -17.92 -10.42
CA ILE A 173 6.83 -18.56 -9.39
C ILE A 173 5.93 -18.79 -8.19
N LEU A 174 5.66 -20.06 -7.90
CA LEU A 174 4.69 -20.49 -6.90
C LEU A 174 5.06 -19.99 -5.50
N ASP A 175 6.33 -20.14 -5.10
CA ASP A 175 6.83 -19.75 -3.79
C ASP A 175 7.00 -18.22 -3.70
N PRO A 176 6.34 -17.53 -2.74
CA PRO A 176 6.39 -16.07 -2.62
C PRO A 176 7.78 -15.49 -2.41
N LEU A 177 8.64 -16.15 -1.62
CA LEU A 177 9.99 -15.66 -1.37
C LEU A 177 10.86 -15.77 -2.62
N SER A 178 10.78 -16.89 -3.33
CA SER A 178 11.42 -17.08 -4.62
C SER A 178 10.91 -16.08 -5.67
N ALA A 179 9.61 -15.77 -5.65
CA ALA A 179 9.01 -14.76 -6.53
C ALA A 179 9.53 -13.35 -6.22
N LEU A 180 9.70 -13.01 -4.93
CA LEU A 180 10.30 -11.76 -4.49
C LEU A 180 11.76 -11.65 -4.93
N GLU A 181 12.58 -12.69 -4.71
CA GLU A 181 13.98 -12.70 -5.15
C GLU A 181 14.11 -12.58 -6.67
N ARG A 182 13.24 -13.25 -7.42
CA ARG A 182 13.19 -13.08 -8.87
C ARG A 182 12.84 -11.65 -9.27
N ALA A 183 11.85 -11.04 -8.61
CA ALA A 183 11.46 -9.67 -8.89
C ALA A 183 12.58 -8.67 -8.57
N LYS A 184 13.32 -8.88 -7.46
CA LYS A 184 14.50 -8.08 -7.10
C LYS A 184 15.57 -8.18 -8.19
N ALA A 185 15.87 -9.38 -8.67
CA ALA A 185 16.82 -9.59 -9.76
C ALA A 185 16.38 -8.92 -11.08
N LEU A 186 15.08 -8.98 -11.42
CA LEU A 186 14.51 -8.33 -12.60
C LEU A 186 14.49 -6.79 -12.49
N ALA A 187 14.38 -6.25 -11.28
CA ALA A 187 14.40 -4.82 -11.02
C ALA A 187 15.82 -4.25 -11.12
N GLY A 188 16.83 -5.00 -10.68
CA GLY A 188 18.21 -4.52 -10.53
C GLY A 188 18.38 -3.64 -9.29
N PRO A 189 19.61 -3.29 -8.88
CA PRO A 189 19.89 -2.63 -7.60
C PRO A 189 19.23 -1.24 -7.44
N ASP A 190 19.01 -0.53 -8.56
CA ASP A 190 18.37 0.79 -8.60
C ASP A 190 16.88 0.73 -8.98
N GLY A 191 16.33 -0.48 -9.09
CA GLY A 191 14.93 -0.71 -9.45
C GLY A 191 13.98 -0.71 -8.25
N ASN A 192 12.71 -0.88 -8.56
CA ASN A 192 11.64 -0.94 -7.57
C ASN A 192 10.82 -2.24 -7.73
N VAL A 193 10.47 -2.85 -6.61
CA VAL A 193 9.60 -4.02 -6.52
C VAL A 193 8.34 -3.63 -5.75
N LEU A 194 7.17 -3.90 -6.30
CA LEU A 194 5.88 -3.79 -5.61
C LEU A 194 5.28 -5.18 -5.39
N VAL A 195 5.16 -5.58 -4.13
CA VAL A 195 4.43 -6.78 -3.71
C VAL A 195 2.98 -6.38 -3.40
N CYS A 196 2.01 -6.89 -4.16
CA CYS A 196 0.62 -6.48 -4.00
C CYS A 196 -0.43 -7.52 -4.43
N GLY A 197 -1.71 -7.16 -4.30
CA GLY A 197 -2.85 -7.96 -4.76
C GLY A 197 -3.46 -8.88 -3.70
N SER A 198 -2.73 -9.19 -2.62
CA SER A 198 -3.20 -10.06 -1.55
C SER A 198 -2.59 -9.69 -0.21
N LEU A 199 -3.43 -9.60 0.82
CA LEU A 199 -2.97 -9.46 2.20
C LEU A 199 -2.22 -10.70 2.71
N TYR A 200 -2.56 -11.90 2.20
CA TYR A 200 -1.85 -13.14 2.52
C TYR A 200 -0.40 -13.09 2.01
N LEU A 201 -0.22 -12.64 0.76
CA LEU A 201 1.11 -12.47 0.17
C LEU A 201 1.94 -11.46 0.98
N VAL A 202 1.37 -10.30 1.28
CA VAL A 202 2.03 -9.28 2.09
C VAL A 202 2.39 -9.81 3.49
N GLY A 203 1.49 -10.55 4.12
CA GLY A 203 1.72 -11.17 5.43
C GLY A 203 2.85 -12.20 5.42
N GLU A 204 2.94 -13.04 4.40
CA GLU A 204 4.02 -14.04 4.27
C GLU A 204 5.39 -13.38 4.07
N ILE A 205 5.47 -12.36 3.21
CA ILE A 205 6.73 -11.60 3.04
C ILE A 205 7.13 -10.92 4.36
N LEU A 206 6.19 -10.27 5.05
CA LEU A 206 6.45 -9.65 6.35
C LEU A 206 6.90 -10.64 7.42
N ALA A 207 6.31 -11.83 7.47
CA ALA A 207 6.71 -12.85 8.44
C ALA A 207 8.16 -13.29 8.20
N SER A 208 8.56 -13.47 6.94
CA SER A 208 9.93 -13.88 6.59
C SER A 208 11.01 -12.86 6.94
N GLU A 209 10.70 -11.56 6.90
CA GLU A 209 11.64 -10.50 7.28
C GLU A 209 11.96 -10.53 8.80
N HIS A 210 11.00 -10.94 9.63
CA HIS A 210 11.20 -11.04 11.09
C HIS A 210 11.98 -12.29 11.50
N GLU A 211 12.03 -13.33 10.67
CA GLU A 211 12.81 -14.55 10.94
C GLU A 211 14.30 -14.40 10.62
N VAL A 212 14.68 -13.34 9.89
CA VAL A 212 16.06 -13.09 9.42
C VAL A 212 16.77 -12.00 10.26
N GLN A 213 16.07 -11.33 11.18
CA GLN A 213 16.63 -10.36 12.14
C GLN A 213 16.91 -11.02 13.51
#